data_AF-A0A923V7Y1-F1
#
_entry.id   AF-A0A923V7Y1-F1
#
_cell.length_a   1.000
_cell.length_b   1.000
_cell.length_c   1.000
_cell.angle_alpha   90.00
_cell.angle_beta   90.00
_cell.angle_gamma   90.00
#
_symmetry.space_group_name_H-M   'P 1'
#
loop_
_entity.id
_entity.type
_entity.pdbx_description
1 polymer ?
#
loop_
_entity_poly.entity_id
_entity_poly.type
_entity_poly.pdbx_seq_one_letter_code
_entity_poly.pdbx_strand_id
1 'polypeptide(L)'
;MAHEFLRAQCQSCQFEHLIAFSCKRHEFCTSCGARRMSKTAAHLVDSVLPIQSIRQWVLSFPFQIRLCLAVRPKIMAKALDITHAAVSKYYRKKAGLAKLKAKSRAVTLIQRFSGSLNLNVPFHQLFIDGSYELGSQQEPTDFIATSCTKTEVSPRTANF
;
A
#
# COMPACT_ATOMS: atom_id res chain seq x y z
N MET A 1 -16.33 2.14 -14.86
CA MET A 1 -16.51 0.92 -15.69
C MET A 1 -17.49 0.03 -14.95
N ALA A 2 -18.75 -0.03 -15.38
CA ALA A 2 -19.83 -0.67 -14.62
C ALA A 2 -20.20 -2.09 -15.12
N HIS A 3 -19.73 -2.50 -16.30
CA HIS A 3 -20.05 -3.81 -16.88
C HIS A 3 -18.78 -4.41 -17.50
N GLU A 4 -18.32 -5.54 -16.96
CA GLU A 4 -17.06 -6.23 -17.31
C GLU A 4 -17.13 -6.99 -18.65
N PHE A 5 -18.13 -6.66 -19.47
CA PHE A 5 -18.45 -7.34 -20.72
C PHE A 5 -18.89 -6.32 -21.77
N LEU A 6 -18.55 -6.60 -23.02
CA LEU A 6 -19.11 -5.95 -24.20
C LEU A 6 -20.32 -6.76 -24.65
N ARG A 7 -21.45 -6.11 -24.90
CA ARG A 7 -22.62 -6.75 -25.52
C ARG A 7 -22.52 -6.59 -27.03
N ALA A 8 -22.31 -7.70 -27.74
CA ALA A 8 -22.34 -7.73 -29.20
C ALA A 8 -23.71 -8.21 -29.65
N GLN A 9 -24.43 -7.40 -30.40
CA GLN A 9 -25.73 -7.77 -30.97
C GLN A 9 -25.61 -7.91 -32.49
N CYS A 10 -26.11 -9.02 -33.01
CA CYS A 10 -26.26 -9.19 -34.45
C CYS A 10 -27.46 -8.37 -34.96
N GLN A 11 -27.25 -7.48 -35.93
CA GLN A 11 -28.34 -6.65 -36.46
C GLN A 11 -29.37 -7.44 -37.27
N SER A 12 -29.00 -8.59 -37.85
CA SER A 12 -29.88 -9.39 -38.71
C SER A 12 -30.78 -10.37 -37.94
N CYS A 13 -30.29 -10.96 -36.85
CA CYS A 13 -31.05 -11.96 -36.07
C CYS A 13 -31.33 -11.53 -34.62
N GLN A 14 -30.92 -10.32 -34.22
CA GLN A 14 -31.09 -9.75 -32.87
C GLN A 14 -30.44 -10.56 -31.74
N PHE A 15 -29.71 -11.63 -32.06
CA PHE A 15 -28.99 -12.43 -31.09
C PHE A 15 -27.90 -11.62 -30.39
N GLU A 16 -27.88 -11.71 -29.06
CA GLU A 16 -26.91 -11.01 -28.22
C GLU A 16 -25.89 -12.00 -27.64
N HIS A 17 -24.62 -11.65 -27.75
CA HIS A 17 -23.52 -12.37 -27.10
C HIS A 17 -22.80 -11.44 -26.13
N LEU A 18 -22.59 -11.93 -24.90
CA LEU A 18 -21.78 -11.23 -23.91
C LEU A 18 -20.32 -11.63 -24.11
N ILE A 19 -19.49 -10.67 -24.50
CA ILE A 19 -18.05 -10.86 -24.66
C ILE A 19 -17.40 -10.34 -23.39
N ALA A 20 -16.94 -11.25 -22.52
CA ALA A 20 -16.12 -10.87 -21.37
C ALA A 20 -14.86 -10.14 -21.87
N PHE A 21 -14.50 -9.01 -21.27
CA PHE A 21 -13.24 -8.34 -21.58
C PHE A 21 -12.06 -9.24 -21.19
N SER A 22 -11.50 -9.96 -22.16
CA SER A 22 -10.24 -10.68 -21.96
C SER A 22 -9.10 -9.68 -21.89
N CYS A 23 -8.51 -9.53 -20.70
CA CYS A 23 -7.42 -8.57 -20.46
C CYS A 23 -6.19 -8.84 -21.33
N LYS A 24 -6.08 -10.00 -22.01
CA LYS A 24 -4.93 -10.40 -22.87
C LYS A 24 -3.56 -10.07 -22.25
N ARG A 25 -3.43 -10.09 -20.92
CA ARG A 25 -2.25 -9.69 -20.12
C ARG A 25 -1.92 -8.19 -20.10
N HIS A 26 -2.82 -7.30 -20.52
CA HIS A 26 -2.66 -5.85 -20.43
C HIS A 26 -2.84 -5.29 -19.00
N GLU A 27 -2.95 -6.13 -17.97
CA GLU A 27 -2.93 -5.80 -16.52
C GLU A 27 -3.98 -4.81 -15.98
N PHE A 28 -4.75 -4.13 -16.84
CA PHE A 28 -5.66 -3.05 -16.45
C PHE A 28 -7.11 -3.48 -16.20
N CYS A 29 -7.47 -4.75 -16.44
CA CYS A 29 -8.83 -5.19 -16.08
C CYS A 29 -8.96 -5.45 -14.57
N THR A 30 -10.18 -5.31 -14.07
CA THR A 30 -10.56 -5.50 -12.67
C THR A 30 -10.15 -6.87 -12.13
N SER A 31 -10.37 -7.96 -12.88
CA SER A 31 -10.01 -9.32 -12.46
C SER A 31 -8.49 -9.57 -12.42
N CYS A 32 -7.74 -9.13 -13.43
CA CYS A 32 -6.28 -9.19 -13.48
C CYS A 32 -5.68 -8.36 -12.31
N GLY A 33 -6.20 -7.15 -12.07
CA GLY A 33 -5.81 -6.29 -10.95
C GLY A 33 -6.10 -6.91 -9.59
N ALA A 34 -7.33 -7.41 -9.37
CA ALA A 34 -7.73 -8.05 -8.13
C ALA A 34 -6.86 -9.28 -7.81
N ARG A 35 -6.60 -10.14 -8.81
CA ARG A 35 -5.71 -11.30 -8.63
C ARG A 35 -4.30 -10.89 -8.23
N ARG A 36 -3.76 -9.83 -8.83
CA ARG A 36 -2.42 -9.30 -8.48
C ARG A 36 -2.42 -8.74 -7.06
N MET A 37 -3.43 -7.98 -6.68
CA MET A 37 -3.59 -7.47 -5.32
C MET A 37 -3.62 -8.60 -4.29
N SER A 38 -4.43 -9.65 -4.52
CA SER A 38 -4.51 -10.80 -3.61
C SER A 38 -3.18 -11.54 -3.49
N LYS A 39 -2.48 -11.77 -4.61
CA LYS A 39 -1.14 -12.40 -4.58
C LYS A 39 -0.11 -11.56 -3.83
N THR A 40 -0.10 -10.25 -4.06
CA THR A 40 0.79 -9.34 -3.35
C THR A 40 0.46 -9.31 -1.86
N ALA A 41 -0.82 -9.26 -1.49
CA ALA A 41 -1.24 -9.29 -0.09
C ALA A 41 -0.78 -10.58 0.62
N ALA A 42 -0.98 -11.75 0.00
CA ALA A 42 -0.50 -13.02 0.54
C ALA A 42 1.02 -13.00 0.74
N HIS A 43 1.80 -12.63 -0.29
CA HIS A 43 3.24 -12.54 -0.16
C HIS A 43 3.70 -11.55 0.94
N LEU A 44 3.01 -10.42 1.08
CA LEU A 44 3.32 -9.46 2.13
C LEU A 44 3.08 -10.04 3.52
N VAL A 45 1.96 -10.71 3.75
CA VAL A 45 1.62 -11.32 5.05
C VAL A 45 2.53 -12.53 5.35
N ASP A 46 2.76 -13.39 4.37
CA ASP A 46 3.42 -14.67 4.57
C ASP A 46 4.95 -14.56 4.60
N SER A 47 5.54 -13.51 3.99
CA SER A 47 6.99 -13.47 3.75
C SER A 47 7.67 -12.13 4.04
N VAL A 48 6.95 -11.02 4.19
CA VAL A 48 7.57 -9.68 4.27
C VAL A 48 7.26 -8.97 5.58
N LEU A 49 6.00 -8.96 5.99
CA LEU A 49 5.54 -8.24 7.16
C LEU A 49 5.81 -9.07 8.42
N PRO A 50 6.39 -8.47 9.46
CA PRO A 50 6.58 -9.15 10.73
C PRO A 50 5.23 -9.35 11.44
N ILE A 51 5.19 -10.30 12.38
CA ILE A 51 4.07 -10.47 13.31
C ILE A 51 4.13 -9.36 14.37
N GLN A 52 3.74 -8.15 13.96
CA GLN A 52 3.63 -6.96 14.80
C GLN A 52 2.40 -6.16 14.40
N SER A 53 2.02 -5.18 15.24
CA SER A 53 0.97 -4.23 14.88
C SER A 53 1.38 -3.45 13.62
N ILE A 54 0.44 -3.27 12.69
CA ILE A 54 0.65 -2.55 11.42
C ILE A 54 -0.41 -1.47 11.30
N ARG A 55 0.00 -0.27 10.90
CA ARG A 55 -0.89 0.87 10.63
C ARG A 55 -0.79 1.30 9.18
N GLN A 56 -1.95 1.47 8.56
CA GLN A 56 -2.06 2.03 7.22
C GLN A 56 -2.00 3.56 7.26
N TRP A 57 -1.10 4.12 6.44
CA TRP A 57 -0.99 5.54 6.14
C TRP A 57 -1.28 5.76 4.66
N VAL A 58 -2.11 6.76 4.35
CA VAL A 58 -2.39 7.16 2.97
C VAL A 58 -2.04 8.63 2.80
N LEU A 59 -0.98 8.91 2.03
CA LEU A 59 -0.62 10.27 1.68
C LEU A 59 -1.21 10.61 0.30
N SER A 60 -2.05 11.64 0.28
CA SER A 60 -2.60 12.22 -0.95
C SER A 60 -1.94 13.55 -1.26
N PHE A 61 -1.86 13.89 -2.55
CA PHE A 61 -1.18 15.09 -3.02
C PHE A 61 -2.17 16.07 -3.67
N PRO A 62 -1.92 17.39 -3.55
CA PRO A 62 -2.63 18.42 -4.32
C PRO A 62 -2.59 18.13 -5.82
N PHE A 63 -3.69 18.45 -6.51
CA PHE A 63 -3.86 18.15 -7.94
C PHE A 63 -2.68 18.62 -8.80
N GLN A 64 -2.20 19.84 -8.53
CA GLN A 64 -1.16 20.55 -9.27
C GLN A 64 0.17 19.80 -9.32
N ILE A 65 0.50 19.01 -8.28
CA ILE A 65 1.80 18.31 -8.19
C ILE A 65 1.73 16.85 -8.63
N ARG A 66 0.53 16.29 -8.85
CA ARG A 66 0.36 14.86 -9.22
C ARG A 66 1.07 14.53 -10.53
N LEU A 67 0.97 15.40 -11.53
CA LEU A 67 1.67 15.23 -12.80
C LEU A 67 3.19 15.21 -12.61
N CYS A 68 3.71 16.16 -11.82
CA CYS A 68 5.13 16.24 -11.51
C CYS A 68 5.63 14.93 -10.87
N LEU A 69 4.90 14.39 -9.89
CA LEU A 69 5.24 13.12 -9.23
C LEU A 69 5.14 11.92 -10.18
N ALA A 70 4.15 11.92 -11.09
CA ALA A 70 3.95 10.81 -12.03
C ALA A 70 5.07 10.70 -13.09
N VAL A 71 5.54 11.85 -13.59
CA VAL A 71 6.51 11.90 -14.71
C VAL A 71 7.95 12.06 -14.25
N ARG A 72 8.20 12.51 -13.01
CA ARG A 72 9.56 12.72 -12.47
C ARG A 72 9.83 11.75 -11.31
N PRO A 73 10.33 10.53 -11.58
CA PRO A 73 10.52 9.50 -10.55
C PRO A 73 11.48 9.92 -9.44
N LYS A 74 12.50 10.75 -9.75
CA LYS A 74 13.42 11.30 -8.73
C LYS A 74 12.71 12.20 -7.71
N ILE A 75 11.71 12.96 -8.14
CA ILE A 75 10.93 13.83 -7.24
C ILE A 75 9.98 12.98 -6.40
N MET A 76 9.33 12.00 -7.02
CA MET A 76 8.48 11.04 -6.30
C MET A 76 9.27 10.26 -5.23
N ALA A 77 10.47 9.78 -5.55
CA ALA A 77 11.34 9.10 -4.59
C ALA A 77 11.71 10.02 -3.42
N LYS A 78 12.09 11.28 -3.67
CA LYS A 78 12.33 12.26 -2.61
C LYS A 78 11.10 12.52 -1.74
N ALA A 79 9.91 12.63 -2.35
CA ALA A 79 8.67 12.78 -1.60
C ALA A 79 8.44 11.56 -0.70
N LEU A 80 8.67 10.35 -1.20
CA LEU A 80 8.58 9.11 -0.43
C LEU A 80 9.57 9.09 0.74
N ASP A 81 10.83 9.47 0.51
CA ASP A 81 11.86 9.55 1.54
C ASP A 81 11.46 10.51 2.66
N ILE A 82 10.91 11.68 2.32
CA ILE A 82 10.42 12.67 3.29
C ILE A 82 9.26 12.09 4.10
N THR A 83 8.29 11.43 3.44
CA THR A 83 7.15 10.82 4.14
C THR A 83 7.61 9.71 5.08
N HIS A 84 8.49 8.82 4.64
CA HIS A 84 9.08 7.78 5.51
C HIS A 84 9.82 8.40 6.68
N ALA A 85 10.67 9.40 6.44
CA ALA A 85 11.42 10.06 7.51
C ALA A 85 10.48 10.74 8.54
N ALA A 86 9.38 11.34 8.09
CA ALA A 86 8.40 11.99 8.96
C ALA A 86 7.66 10.97 9.83
N VAL A 87 7.16 9.88 9.25
CA VAL A 87 6.41 8.84 9.97
C VAL A 87 7.34 8.04 10.91
N SER A 88 8.54 7.67 10.46
CA SER A 88 9.52 7.02 11.34
C SER A 88 9.96 7.93 12.48
N LYS A 89 10.05 9.25 12.27
CA LYS A 89 10.32 10.23 13.34
C LYS A 89 9.17 10.29 14.34
N TYR A 90 7.92 10.21 13.88
CA TYR A 90 6.74 10.14 14.75
C TYR A 90 6.79 8.90 15.65
N TYR A 91 6.98 7.71 15.06
CA TYR A 91 7.02 6.46 15.81
C TYR A 91 8.16 6.40 16.83
N ARG A 92 9.36 6.83 16.41
CA ARG A 92 10.50 6.90 17.33
C ARG A 92 10.22 7.81 18.53
N LYS A 93 9.62 8.98 18.30
CA LYS A 93 9.26 9.91 19.39
C LYS A 93 8.25 9.28 20.35
N LYS A 94 7.25 8.57 19.82
CA LYS A 94 6.26 7.87 20.63
C LYS A 94 6.86 6.71 21.43
N ALA A 95 7.86 6.02 20.88
CA ALA A 95 8.60 4.97 21.56
C ALA A 95 9.61 5.48 22.61
N GLY A 96 9.86 6.80 22.71
CA GLY A 96 10.84 7.35 23.65
C GLY A 96 12.30 7.05 23.30
N LEU A 97 12.59 6.56 22.10
CA LEU A 97 13.93 6.11 21.71
C LEU A 97 14.76 7.19 20.99
N ALA A 98 16.08 7.12 21.16
CA ALA A 98 17.02 7.98 20.45
C ALA A 98 17.09 7.66 18.93
N LYS A 99 17.47 8.64 18.10
CA LYS A 99 17.48 8.51 16.62
C LYS A 99 18.28 7.32 16.09
N LEU A 100 19.45 7.06 16.67
CA LEU A 100 20.36 6.01 16.23
C LEU A 100 19.98 4.63 16.78
N LYS A 101 19.13 4.58 17.81
CA LYS A 101 18.70 3.35 18.48
C LYS A 101 17.32 2.87 18.06
N ALA A 102 16.70 3.49 17.05
CA ALA A 102 15.32 3.16 16.70
C ALA A 102 15.08 3.15 15.20
N LYS A 103 14.40 2.10 14.74
CA LYS A 103 14.05 1.93 13.33
C LYS A 103 12.57 1.57 13.20
N SER A 104 11.87 2.36 12.40
CA SER A 104 10.54 2.03 11.88
C SER A 104 10.64 1.94 10.37
N ARG A 105 9.90 0.99 9.78
CA ARG A 105 9.92 0.69 8.35
C ARG A 105 8.49 0.47 7.85
N ALA A 106 8.34 0.61 6.54
CA ALA A 106 7.08 0.38 5.86
C ALA A 106 7.27 -0.22 4.48
N VAL A 107 6.24 -0.94 4.04
CA VAL A 107 6.03 -1.25 2.64
C VAL A 107 5.16 -0.16 2.04
N THR A 108 5.54 0.40 0.89
CA THR A 108 4.76 1.43 0.20
C THR A 108 4.35 0.97 -1.19
N LEU A 109 3.05 1.04 -1.46
CA LEU A 109 2.47 0.85 -2.77
C LEU A 109 2.08 2.24 -3.32
N ILE A 110 2.64 2.59 -4.47
CA ILE A 110 2.35 3.85 -5.16
C ILE A 110 1.37 3.53 -6.29
N GLN A 111 0.12 3.92 -6.11
CA GLN A 111 -0.89 3.82 -7.17
C GLN A 111 -0.75 5.06 -8.07
N ARG A 112 -0.90 4.93 -9.40
CA ARG A 112 -0.77 6.06 -10.35
C ARG A 112 -2.08 6.58 -10.92
N PHE A 113 -3.17 5.90 -10.63
CA PHE A 113 -4.50 6.24 -11.11
C PHE A 113 -5.54 5.91 -10.04
N SER A 114 -6.69 6.59 -10.04
CA SER A 114 -7.81 6.19 -9.19
C SER A 114 -8.62 5.06 -9.85
N GLY A 115 -9.66 4.53 -9.17
CA GLY A 115 -10.60 3.58 -9.77
C GLY A 115 -11.29 4.09 -11.05
N SER A 116 -11.32 5.41 -11.26
CA SER A 116 -11.83 6.05 -12.48
C SER A 116 -10.75 6.32 -13.54
N LEU A 117 -9.54 5.78 -13.37
CA LEU A 117 -8.38 5.94 -14.25
C LEU A 117 -7.83 7.38 -14.41
N ASN A 118 -8.35 8.35 -13.65
CA ASN A 118 -7.75 9.68 -13.60
C ASN A 118 -6.42 9.67 -12.84
N LEU A 119 -5.49 10.53 -13.26
CA LEU A 119 -4.16 10.63 -12.66
C LEU A 119 -4.24 10.96 -11.17
N ASN A 120 -3.75 10.03 -10.35
CA ASN A 120 -3.65 10.20 -8.91
C ASN A 120 -2.47 9.40 -8.39
N VAL A 121 -1.58 10.02 -7.60
CA VAL A 121 -0.34 9.37 -7.14
C VAL A 121 -0.33 9.18 -5.62
N PRO A 122 -1.33 8.52 -4.99
CA PRO A 122 -1.32 8.35 -3.56
C PRO A 122 -0.25 7.34 -3.14
N PHE A 123 0.33 7.57 -1.96
CA PHE A 123 1.21 6.59 -1.32
C PHE A 123 0.38 5.82 -0.30
N HIS A 124 0.15 4.53 -0.56
CA HIS A 124 -0.43 3.59 0.39
C HIS A 124 0.71 2.91 1.14
N GLN A 125 0.80 3.14 2.44
CA GLN A 125 1.97 2.75 3.23
C GLN A 125 1.52 1.91 4.42
N LEU A 126 2.09 0.72 4.55
CA LEU A 126 1.90 -0.16 5.70
C LEU A 126 3.12 0.00 6.60
N PHE A 127 2.99 0.80 7.65
CA PHE A 127 4.04 0.97 8.66
C PHE A 127 3.85 -0.04 9.78
N ILE A 128 4.94 -0.56 10.33
CA ILE A 128 4.89 -1.16 11.66
C ILE A 128 4.45 -0.07 12.66
N ASP A 129 3.47 -0.38 13.51
CA ASP A 129 2.85 0.57 14.41
C ASP A 129 3.67 0.71 15.71
N GLY A 130 4.91 1.16 15.53
CA GLY A 130 5.92 1.18 16.56
C GLY A 130 7.32 1.40 15.99
N SER A 131 8.32 1.11 16.81
CA SER A 131 9.73 1.13 16.41
C SER A 131 10.49 0.00 17.06
N TYR A 132 11.39 -0.61 16.30
CA TYR A 132 12.38 -1.52 16.87
C TYR A 132 13.48 -0.72 17.55
N GLU A 133 13.83 -1.10 18.78
CA GLU A 133 15.09 -0.73 19.38
C GLU A 133 16.23 -1.46 18.66
N LEU A 134 17.36 -0.78 18.49
CA LEU A 134 18.55 -1.32 17.85
C LEU A 134 19.65 -1.56 18.88
N GLY A 135 20.23 -2.76 18.82
CA GLY A 135 21.43 -3.14 19.56
C GLY A 135 22.69 -2.46 19.02
N SER A 136 23.85 -2.87 19.56
CA SER A 136 25.14 -2.28 19.22
C SER A 136 25.59 -2.56 17.78
N GLN A 137 25.10 -3.63 17.15
CA GLN A 137 25.38 -3.99 15.76
C GLN A 137 24.24 -3.60 14.79
N GLN A 138 23.31 -2.74 15.22
CA GLN A 138 22.11 -2.31 14.46
C GLN A 138 21.09 -3.43 14.16
N GLU A 139 21.16 -4.52 14.90
CA GLU A 139 20.18 -5.59 14.97
C GLU A 139 18.94 -5.14 15.78
N PRO A 140 17.72 -5.51 15.36
CA PRO A 140 16.51 -5.24 16.14
C PRO A 140 16.51 -6.11 17.41
N THR A 141 16.43 -5.48 18.59
CA THR A 141 16.46 -6.16 19.89
C THR A 141 15.07 -6.30 20.51
N ASP A 142 14.28 -5.23 20.49
CA ASP A 142 12.92 -5.20 21.04
C ASP A 142 11.99 -4.35 20.17
N PHE A 143 10.68 -4.59 20.24
CA PHE A 143 9.67 -3.81 19.53
C PHE A 143 8.81 -3.00 20.49
N ILE A 144 8.90 -1.67 20.37
CA ILE A 144 8.08 -0.75 21.15
C ILE A 144 6.87 -0.34 20.30
N ALA A 145 5.74 -0.99 20.57
CA ALA A 145 4.46 -0.65 19.96
C ALA A 145 4.00 0.74 20.40
N THR A 146 3.38 1.49 19.48
CA THR A 146 2.68 2.70 19.88
C THR A 146 1.31 2.37 20.46
N SER A 147 0.94 3.08 21.53
CA SER A 147 -0.42 3.00 22.06
C SER A 147 -1.43 3.33 20.97
N CYS A 148 -2.46 2.50 20.84
CA CYS A 148 -3.47 2.69 19.80
C CYS A 148 -4.22 4.00 20.06
N THR A 149 -4.45 4.78 19.00
CA THR A 149 -5.17 6.06 19.10
C THR A 149 -6.68 5.89 19.36
N LYS A 150 -7.22 4.66 19.20
CA LYS A 150 -8.57 4.23 19.61
C LYS A 150 -8.52 2.73 19.95
N THR A 151 -9.38 2.27 20.85
CA THR A 151 -9.54 0.86 21.22
C THR A 151 -9.71 -0.01 19.97
N GLU A 152 -8.80 -0.94 19.71
CA GLU A 152 -8.95 -1.91 18.63
C GLU A 152 -8.71 -3.34 19.12
N VAL A 153 -9.38 -4.23 18.38
CA VAL A 153 -9.56 -5.67 18.57
C VAL A 153 -8.24 -6.40 18.76
N SER A 154 -8.27 -7.34 19.70
CA SER A 154 -7.20 -8.25 20.13
C SER A 154 -6.26 -8.68 18.98
N PRO A 155 -4.94 -8.81 19.26
CA PRO A 155 -4.03 -9.44 18.33
C PRO A 155 -4.55 -10.84 17.98
N ARG A 156 -4.41 -11.24 16.71
CA ARG A 156 -4.65 -12.62 16.29
C ARG A 156 -3.71 -13.51 17.09
N THR A 157 -4.25 -14.25 18.04
CA THR A 157 -3.59 -15.44 18.59
C THR A 157 -3.43 -16.42 17.43
N ALA A 158 -2.18 -16.65 17.02
CA ALA A 158 -1.85 -17.75 16.12
C ALA A 158 -2.06 -19.05 16.90
N ASN A 159 -3.23 -19.66 16.74
CA ASN A 159 -3.41 -21.07 17.06
C ASN A 159 -3.08 -21.84 15.78
N PHE A 160 -1.97 -22.58 15.83
CA PHE A 160 -1.65 -23.65 14.88
C PHE A 160 -2.61 -24.83 15.08
#